data_AF-A0A5N7AJT3-F1
#
_entry.id   AF-A0A5N7AJT3-F1
#
_cell.length_a   1.000
_cell.length_b   1.000
_cell.length_c   1.000
_cell.angle_alpha   90.00
_cell.angle_beta   90.00
_cell.angle_gamma   90.00
#
_symmetry.space_group_name_H-M   'P 1'
#
loop_
_entity.id
_entity.type
_entity.pdbx_description
1 polymer ?
#
loop_
_entity_poly.entity_id
_entity_poly.type
_entity_poly.pdbx_seq_one_letter_code
_entity_poly.pdbx_strand_id
1 'polypeptide(L)' 'MKASYALSLLALVTLALAHPNPLPASDSPERTQKCCPPDSDGKCADGTLGTPSCAYGQCNIFNCNCEGGCRSA' A
#
# COMPACT_ATOMS: atom_id res chain seq x y z
N MET A 1 -23.20 -32.47 -14.50
CA MET A 1 -23.28 -31.94 -13.11
C MET A 1 -21.95 -31.38 -12.59
N LYS A 2 -20.82 -32.10 -12.68
CA LYS A 2 -19.51 -31.62 -12.18
C LYS A 2 -18.85 -30.52 -13.04
N ALA A 3 -18.96 -30.61 -14.38
CA ALA A 3 -18.34 -29.63 -15.29
C ALA A 3 -18.98 -28.24 -15.23
N SER A 4 -20.30 -28.17 -15.00
CA SER A 4 -21.05 -26.91 -14.89
C SER A 4 -20.64 -26.11 -13.65
N TYR A 5 -20.39 -26.80 -12.53
CA TYR A 5 -19.90 -26.16 -11.30
C TYR A 5 -18.47 -25.61 -11.45
N ALA A 6 -17.60 -26.35 -12.15
CA ALA A 6 -16.25 -25.90 -12.41
C ALA A 6 -16.23 -24.62 -13.27
N LEU A 7 -17.05 -24.56 -14.33
CA LEU A 7 -17.19 -23.33 -15.14
C LEU A 7 -17.74 -22.15 -14.33
N SER A 8 -18.75 -22.38 -13.48
CA SER A 8 -19.31 -21.32 -12.64
C SER A 8 -18.31 -20.79 -11.63
N LEU A 9 -17.50 -21.66 -11.01
CA LEU A 9 -16.47 -21.24 -10.05
C LEU A 9 -15.35 -20.46 -10.75
N LEU A 10 -14.90 -20.92 -11.92
CA LEU A 10 -13.91 -20.18 -12.72
C LEU A 10 -14.43 -18.80 -13.12
N ALA A 11 -15.70 -18.68 -13.53
CA ALA A 11 -16.29 -17.39 -13.87
C ALA A 11 -16.35 -16.44 -12.66
N LEU A 12 -16.66 -16.93 -11.45
CA LEU A 12 -16.67 -16.09 -10.26
C LEU A 12 -15.27 -15.58 -9.88
N VAL A 13 -14.24 -16.42 -10.02
CA VAL A 13 -12.85 -16.04 -9.74
C VAL A 13 -12.33 -15.01 -10.75
N THR A 14 -12.66 -15.16 -12.05
CA THR A 14 -12.23 -14.19 -13.06
C THR A 14 -12.91 -12.85 -12.89
N LEU A 15 -14.19 -12.81 -12.51
CA LEU A 15 -14.84 -11.55 -12.14
C LEU A 15 -14.16 -10.92 -10.92
N ALA A 16 -13.90 -11.68 -9.85
CA ALA A 16 -13.27 -11.14 -8.64
C ALA A 16 -11.91 -10.46 -8.90
N LEU A 17 -11.06 -11.05 -9.75
CA LEU A 17 -9.74 -10.48 -10.10
C LEU A 17 -9.79 -9.36 -11.15
N ALA A 18 -10.87 -9.28 -11.95
CA ALA A 18 -11.03 -8.27 -12.98
C ALA A 18 -11.58 -6.93 -12.45
N HIS A 19 -12.06 -6.88 -11.19
CA HIS A 19 -12.40 -5.60 -10.58
C HIS A 19 -11.11 -4.83 -10.30
N PRO A 20 -10.87 -3.68 -10.96
CA PRO A 20 -9.75 -2.84 -10.58
C PRO A 20 -9.98 -2.48 -9.12
N ASN A 21 -9.05 -2.86 -8.24
CA ASN A 21 -9.13 -2.46 -6.84
C ASN A 21 -8.95 -0.93 -6.86
N PRO A 22 -10.03 -0.15 -6.70
CA PRO A 22 -9.90 1.28 -6.84
C PRO A 22 -8.97 1.75 -5.73
N LEU A 23 -8.04 2.65 -6.07
CA LEU A 23 -7.26 3.31 -5.05
C LEU A 23 -8.22 3.93 -4.02
N PRO A 24 -7.88 3.91 -2.72
CA PRO A 24 -8.73 4.52 -1.71
C PRO A 24 -9.02 5.97 -2.09
N ALA A 25 -10.29 6.37 -1.91
CA ALA A 25 -10.77 7.72 -2.19
C ALA A 25 -9.85 8.77 -1.54
N SER A 26 -9.78 9.97 -2.12
CA SER A 26 -8.86 11.01 -1.64
C SER A 26 -9.03 11.32 -0.15
N ASP A 27 -10.28 11.26 0.35
CA ASP A 27 -10.63 11.49 1.74
C ASP A 27 -10.68 10.21 2.59
N SER A 28 -10.21 9.08 2.06
CA SER A 28 -10.15 7.84 2.83
C SER A 28 -9.18 8.01 4.01
N PRO A 29 -9.49 7.49 5.21
CA PRO A 29 -8.57 7.54 6.35
C PRO A 29 -7.17 7.04 6.02
N GLU A 30 -7.03 6.07 5.11
CA GLU A 30 -5.75 5.54 4.62
C GLU A 30 -4.85 6.62 3.97
N ARG A 31 -5.45 7.65 3.35
CA ARG A 31 -4.76 8.80 2.73
C ARG A 31 -4.45 9.92 3.72
N THR A 32 -5.14 9.96 4.87
CA THR A 32 -4.88 10.92 5.96
C THR A 32 -3.78 10.45 6.92
N GLN A 33 -3.22 9.26 6.70
CA GLN A 33 -2.18 8.69 7.56
C GLN A 33 -0.85 9.43 7.41
N LYS A 34 -0.10 9.55 8.52
CA LYS A 34 1.26 10.09 8.48
C LYS A 34 2.16 9.16 7.65
N CYS A 35 2.78 9.72 6.62
CA CYS A 35 3.75 9.03 5.77
C CYS A 35 5.17 9.49 6.06
N CYS A 36 6.14 8.67 5.69
CA CYS A 36 7.57 8.95 5.89
C CYS A 36 8.31 9.04 4.56
N PRO A 37 8.01 10.03 3.70
CA PRO A 37 8.70 10.17 2.42
C PRO A 37 10.17 10.56 2.63
N PRO A 38 11.10 10.06 1.80
CA PRO A 38 12.41 10.69 1.67
C PRO A 38 12.30 12.06 0.99
N ASP A 39 13.36 12.86 1.10
CA ASP A 39 13.53 14.10 0.36
C ASP A 39 13.78 13.87 -1.16
N SER A 40 14.01 14.95 -1.89
CA SER A 40 14.27 14.92 -3.34
C SER A 40 15.53 14.15 -3.73
N ASP A 41 16.48 14.00 -2.80
CA ASP A 41 17.73 13.27 -3.01
C ASP A 41 17.64 11.82 -2.49
N GLY A 42 16.45 11.39 -2.05
CA GLY A 42 16.21 10.04 -1.53
C GLY A 42 16.70 9.85 -0.09
N LYS A 43 16.89 10.93 0.67
CA LYS A 43 17.43 10.88 2.03
C LYS A 43 16.37 11.19 3.08
N CYS A 44 16.62 10.70 4.29
CA CYS A 44 15.90 11.04 5.50
C CYS A 44 16.57 12.22 6.22
N ALA A 45 15.88 12.85 7.17
CA ALA A 45 16.47 13.99 7.88
C ALA A 45 17.69 13.62 8.74
N ASP A 46 17.86 12.33 9.07
CA ASP A 46 19.07 11.81 9.72
C ASP A 46 20.25 11.57 8.74
N GLY A 47 20.07 11.87 7.45
CA GLY A 47 21.07 11.73 6.40
C GLY A 47 21.18 10.32 5.82
N THR A 48 20.40 9.35 6.32
CA THR A 48 20.37 7.98 5.77
C THR A 48 19.53 7.91 4.50
N LEU A 49 19.69 6.84 3.71
CA LEU A 49 18.87 6.60 2.51
C LEU A 49 17.47 6.11 2.90
N GLY A 50 16.44 6.79 2.41
CA GLY A 50 15.03 6.45 2.61
C GLY A 50 14.48 5.54 1.52
N THR A 51 15.07 4.37 1.34
CA THR A 51 14.63 3.40 0.32
C THR A 51 13.94 2.21 0.98
N PRO A 52 12.60 2.04 0.90
CA PRO A 52 11.61 2.85 0.18
C PRO A 52 10.98 4.00 1.00
N SER A 53 11.31 4.14 2.29
CA SER A 53 10.76 5.19 3.16
C SER A 53 11.74 5.56 4.28
N CYS A 54 11.44 6.66 4.96
CA CYS A 54 12.15 7.13 6.15
C CYS A 54 11.54 6.62 7.46
N ALA A 55 10.79 5.52 7.43
CA ALA A 55 10.21 4.93 8.62
C ALA A 55 11.25 4.25 9.50
N TYR A 56 11.02 4.25 10.82
CA TYR A 56 11.79 3.40 11.73
C TYR A 56 11.42 1.91 11.58
N GLY A 57 10.14 1.61 11.36
CA GLY A 57 9.62 0.25 11.25
C GLY A 57 8.77 0.00 10.00
N GLN A 58 7.99 -1.08 10.02
CA GLN A 58 7.10 -1.45 8.90
C GLN A 58 5.99 -0.42 8.69
N CYS A 59 5.66 -0.20 7.42
CA CYS A 59 4.55 0.63 6.98
C CYS A 59 3.52 -0.22 6.22
N ASN A 60 2.37 0.39 5.90
CA ASN A 60 1.50 -0.16 4.87
C ASN A 60 2.14 -0.05 3.46
N ILE A 61 1.46 -0.59 2.43
CA ILE A 61 1.94 -0.60 1.04
C ILE A 61 2.19 0.80 0.44
N PHE A 62 1.67 1.85 1.08
CA PHE A 62 1.83 3.24 0.65
C PHE A 62 2.96 3.97 1.39
N ASN A 63 3.76 3.28 2.21
CA ASN A 63 4.78 3.88 3.09
C ASN A 63 4.20 4.89 4.09
N CYS A 64 2.98 4.62 4.56
CA CYS A 64 2.28 5.40 5.58
C CYS A 64 1.91 4.51 6.78
N ASN A 65 1.50 5.15 7.88
CA ASN A 65 1.15 4.47 9.14
C ASN A 65 2.26 3.54 9.63
N CYS A 66 3.47 4.08 9.66
CA CYS A 66 4.66 3.30 9.94
C CYS A 66 4.87 3.10 11.44
N GLU A 67 5.23 1.88 11.84
CA GLU A 67 5.62 1.55 13.21
C GLU A 67 6.84 2.39 13.63
N GLY A 68 6.78 2.98 14.82
CA GLY A 68 7.82 3.88 15.32
C GLY A 68 7.87 5.25 14.63
N GLY A 69 7.03 5.50 13.62
CA GLY A 69 6.97 6.78 12.91
C GLY A 69 8.15 7.01 11.97
N CYS A 70 8.47 8.29 11.72
CA CYS A 70 9.47 8.71 10.74
C CYS A 70 10.75 9.18 11.41
N ARG A 71 11.89 8.88 10.77
CA ARG A 71 13.24 9.37 11.09
C ARG A 71 13.37 10.86 10.77
N SER A 72 12.61 11.66 11.52
CA SER A 72 12.42 13.10 11.37
C SER A 72 11.97 13.48 9.96
N ALA A 73 10.67 13.77 9.83
CA ALA A 73 10.13 14.63 8.78
C ALA A 73 10.06 16.05 9.33
#